data_AF-A0A7K2NNW7-F1
#
_entry.id   AF-A0A7K2NNW7-F1
#
_cell.length_a   1.000
_cell.length_b   1.000
_cell.length_c   1.000
_cell.angle_alpha   90.00
_cell.angle_beta   90.00
_cell.angle_gamma   90.00
#
_symmetry.space_group_name_H-M   'P 1'
#
loop_
_entity.id
_entity.type
_entity.pdbx_description
1 polymer ?
#
loop_
_entity_poly.entity_id
_entity_poly.type
_entity_poly.pdbx_seq_one_letter_code
_entity_poly.pdbx_strand_id
1 'polypeptide(L)'
;MLIREATADDWPHIWPFWHRIVAAGETYAWDPDTSEEDARALWTSPAKRVYVAEDDTGAVVASAYLTPNYGGPAARIANAGF
;
A
#
# COMPACT_ATOMS: atom_id res chain seq x y z
N MET A 1 -3.84 -17.88 -6.35
CA MET A 1 -3.19 -16.70 -5.70
C MET A 1 -1.92 -16.29 -6.44
N LEU A 2 -1.94 -15.15 -7.12
CA LEU A 2 -0.79 -14.54 -7.83
C LEU A 2 -0.37 -13.25 -7.12
N ILE A 3 0.92 -13.02 -6.95
CA ILE A 3 1.46 -11.73 -6.46
C ILE A 3 2.21 -11.07 -7.62
N ARG A 4 1.87 -9.81 -7.92
CA ARG A 4 2.53 -9.02 -8.96
C ARG A 4 2.74 -7.58 -8.52
N GLU A 5 3.63 -6.86 -9.21
CA GLU A 5 3.74 -5.42 -9.03
C GLU A 5 2.42 -4.74 -9.42
N ALA A 6 2.02 -3.74 -8.63
CA ALA A 6 0.82 -2.97 -8.83
C ALA A 6 1.00 -2.00 -10.01
N THR A 7 -0.06 -1.79 -10.77
CA THR A 7 -0.15 -0.75 -11.79
C THR A 7 -1.01 0.41 -11.27
N ALA A 8 -1.07 1.51 -12.02
CA ALA A 8 -1.93 2.64 -11.67
C ALA A 8 -3.43 2.26 -11.65
N ASP A 9 -3.81 1.24 -12.42
CA ASP A 9 -5.19 0.77 -12.55
C ASP A 9 -5.65 -0.07 -11.36
N ASP A 10 -4.72 -0.52 -10.51
CA ASP A 10 -5.07 -1.26 -9.28
C ASP A 10 -5.55 -0.33 -8.16
N TRP A 11 -5.27 0.98 -8.22
CA TRP A 11 -5.59 1.91 -7.12
C TRP A 11 -7.08 1.90 -6.71
N PRO A 12 -8.06 1.94 -7.63
CA PRO A 12 -9.47 1.83 -7.28
C PRO A 12 -9.83 0.55 -6.52
N HIS A 13 -9.02 -0.52 -6.65
CA HIS A 13 -9.18 -1.76 -5.91
C HIS A 13 -8.44 -1.75 -4.58
N ILE A 14 -7.31 -1.04 -4.47
CA ILE A 14 -6.53 -0.91 -3.22
C ILE A 14 -7.23 0.02 -2.22
N TRP A 15 -7.76 1.14 -2.71
CA TRP A 15 -8.34 2.21 -1.88
C TRP A 15 -9.40 1.72 -0.87
N PRO A 16 -10.40 0.89 -1.24
CA PRO A 16 -11.40 0.42 -0.28
C PRO A 16 -10.81 -0.33 0.93
N PHE A 17 -9.74 -1.11 0.72
CA PHE A 17 -9.07 -1.81 1.81
C PHE A 17 -8.32 -0.81 2.70
N TRP A 18 -7.53 0.07 2.08
CA TRP A 18 -6.74 1.09 2.75
C TRP A 18 -7.62 1.99 3.63
N HIS A 19 -8.65 2.59 3.04
CA HIS A 19 -9.56 3.50 3.72
C HIS A 19 -10.23 2.84 4.92
N ARG A 20 -10.78 1.62 4.72
CA ARG A 20 -11.44 0.89 5.81
C ARG A 20 -10.47 0.59 6.97
N ILE A 21 -9.25 0.17 6.66
CA ILE A 21 -8.25 -0.20 7.69
C ILE A 21 -7.79 1.04 8.46
N VAL A 22 -7.53 2.14 7.76
CA VAL A 22 -7.06 3.39 8.37
C VAL A 22 -8.16 4.07 9.19
N ALA A 23 -9.37 4.13 8.66
CA ALA A 23 -10.52 4.69 9.37
C ALA A 23 -10.84 3.92 10.66
N ALA A 24 -10.54 2.62 10.72
CA ALA A 24 -10.71 1.82 11.93
C ALA A 24 -9.68 2.19 13.04
N GLY A 25 -8.48 2.63 12.66
CA GLY A 25 -7.44 3.06 13.61
C GLY A 25 -6.87 1.94 14.49
N GLU A 26 -7.02 0.68 14.08
CA GLU A 26 -6.65 -0.49 14.91
C GLU A 26 -5.23 -1.00 14.62
N THR A 27 -4.71 -0.77 13.41
CA THR A 27 -3.46 -1.40 12.93
C THR A 27 -2.43 -0.42 12.37
N TYR A 28 -2.87 0.73 11.86
CA TYR A 28 -2.02 1.78 11.30
C TYR A 28 -2.17 3.09 12.07
N ALA A 29 -1.08 3.85 12.12
CA ALA A 29 -1.01 5.18 12.73
C ALA A 29 -1.23 6.32 11.71
N TRP A 30 -1.84 6.03 10.56
CA TRP A 30 -2.24 7.06 9.60
C TRP A 30 -3.50 7.78 10.09
N ASP A 31 -3.69 9.02 9.61
CA ASP A 31 -4.86 9.82 9.98
C ASP A 31 -6.13 9.16 9.43
N PRO A 32 -7.12 8.82 10.28
CA PRO A 32 -8.41 8.28 9.86
C PRO A 32 -9.13 9.14 8.79
N ASP A 33 -8.86 10.45 8.76
CA ASP A 33 -9.46 11.40 7.83
C ASP A 33 -8.60 11.65 6.57
N THR A 34 -7.58 10.81 6.31
CA THR A 34 -6.72 10.93 5.12
C THR A 34 -7.56 10.86 3.83
N SER A 35 -7.39 11.85 2.94
CA SER A 35 -8.06 11.87 1.65
C SER A 35 -7.60 10.74 0.71
N GLU A 36 -8.41 10.35 -0.27
CA GLU A 36 -8.01 9.34 -1.25
C GLU A 36 -6.75 9.76 -2.03
N GLU A 37 -6.63 11.04 -2.37
CA GLU A 37 -5.46 11.58 -3.07
C GLU A 37 -4.18 11.45 -2.23
N ASP A 38 -4.25 11.84 -0.96
CA ASP A 38 -3.12 11.74 -0.03
C ASP A 38 -2.76 10.27 0.24
N ALA A 39 -3.77 9.41 0.42
CA ALA A 39 -3.57 7.98 0.60
C ALA A 39 -2.86 7.36 -0.62
N ARG A 40 -3.23 7.76 -1.84
CA ARG A 40 -2.57 7.31 -3.07
C ARG A 40 -1.11 7.74 -3.08
N ALA A 41 -0.85 9.02 -2.82
CA ALA A 41 0.50 9.55 -2.78
C ALA A 41 1.36 8.86 -1.71
N LEU A 42 0.79 8.57 -0.54
CA LEU A 42 1.44 7.85 0.54
C LEU A 42 1.75 6.40 0.17
N TRP A 43 0.79 5.66 -0.37
CA TRP A 43 0.92 4.22 -0.63
C TRP A 43 1.77 3.93 -1.87
N THR A 44 1.64 4.74 -2.92
CA THR A 44 2.31 4.53 -4.22
C THR A 44 3.45 5.51 -4.47
N SER A 45 4.11 6.00 -3.42
CA SER A 45 5.21 6.96 -3.56
C SER A 45 6.38 6.37 -4.39
N PRO A 46 7.18 7.19 -5.10
CA PRO A 46 8.26 6.69 -5.96
C PRO A 46 9.34 5.85 -5.25
N ALA A 47 9.47 5.99 -3.93
CA ALA A 47 10.41 5.20 -3.13
C ALA A 47 9.88 3.79 -2.80
N LYS A 48 8.57 3.57 -2.97
CA LYS A 48 7.88 2.33 -2.66
C LYS A 48 7.74 1.46 -3.92
N ARG A 49 8.01 0.18 -3.77
CA ARG A 49 7.52 -0.85 -4.69
C ARG A 49 6.21 -1.39 -4.14
N VAL A 50 5.14 -1.30 -4.92
CA VAL A 50 3.81 -1.75 -4.50
C VAL A 50 3.47 -3.04 -5.22
N TYR A 51 2.88 -3.97 -4.48
CA TYR A 51 2.43 -5.26 -4.94
C TYR A 51 0.93 -5.40 -4.67
N VAL A 52 0.28 -6.23 -5.49
CA VAL A 52 -1.08 -6.70 -5.25
C VAL A 52 -1.10 -8.23 -5.25
N ALA A 53 -2.00 -8.80 -4.46
CA ALA A 53 -2.34 -10.22 -4.52
C ALA A 53 -3.70 -10.38 -5.20
N GLU A 54 -3.74 -11.28 -6.18
CA GLU A 54 -4.97 -11.68 -6.88
C GLU A 54 -5.42 -13.06 -6.40
N ASP A 55 -6.73 -13.21 -6.20
CA ASP A 55 -7.35 -14.53 -6.00
C ASP A 55 -7.51 -15.29 -7.32
N ASP A 56 -8.14 -16.46 -7.28
CA ASP A 56 -8.30 -17.32 -8.47
C ASP A 56 -9.33 -16.76 -9.49
N THR A 57 -10.06 -15.70 -9.13
CA THR A 57 -10.95 -14.97 -10.04
C THR A 57 -10.25 -13.79 -10.73
N GLY A 58 -9.01 -13.47 -10.32
CA GLY A 58 -8.27 -12.29 -10.77
C GLY A 58 -8.61 -11.02 -9.97
N ALA A 59 -9.41 -11.12 -8.90
CA ALA A 59 -9.73 -9.98 -8.06
C ALA A 59 -8.54 -9.62 -7.17
N VAL A 60 -8.20 -8.32 -7.11
CA VAL A 60 -7.21 -7.80 -6.15
C VAL A 60 -7.80 -7.89 -4.75
N VAL A 61 -7.17 -8.69 -3.89
CA VAL A 61 -7.65 -8.97 -2.52
C VAL A 61 -6.72 -8.41 -1.42
N ALA A 62 -5.51 -8.00 -1.78
CA ALA A 62 -4.56 -7.36 -0.87
C ALA A 62 -3.56 -6.50 -1.63
N SER A 63 -2.93 -5.56 -0.93
CA SER A 63 -1.79 -4.80 -1.43
C SER A 63 -0.70 -4.73 -0.37
N ALA A 64 0.55 -4.63 -0.80
CA ALA A 64 1.66 -4.38 0.09
C ALA A 64 2.64 -3.42 -0.56
N TYR A 65 3.34 -2.61 0.23
CA TYR A 65 4.49 -1.84 -0.25
C TYR A 65 5.78 -2.33 0.38
N LEU A 66 6.91 -2.14 -0.33
CA LEU A 66 8.27 -2.32 0.16
C LEU A 66 9.06 -1.05 -0.11
N THR A 67 9.76 -0.53 0.90
CA THR A 67 10.56 0.71 0.80
C THR A 67 11.78 0.65 1.71
N PRO A 68 12.83 1.43 1.45
CA PRO A 68 13.75 1.83 2.50
C PRO A 68 12.99 2.49 3.67
N ASN A 69 13.24 2.03 4.89
CA ASN A 69 12.65 2.61 6.10
C ASN A 69 13.28 3.97 6.45
N TYR A 70 14.53 4.16 6.03
CA TYR A 70 15.33 5.36 6.29
C TYR A 70 16.07 5.79 5.02
N GLY A 71 16.54 7.03 4.98
CA GLY A 71 17.43 7.54 3.92
C GLY A 71 18.92 7.31 4.20
N GLY A 72 19.77 7.78 3.27
CA GLY A 72 21.22 7.85 3.46
C GLY A 72 21.88 6.48 3.71
N PRO A 73 22.90 6.39 4.60
CA PRO A 73 23.58 5.12 4.92
C PRO A 73 22.67 4.02 5.48
N ALA A 74 21.47 4.37 5.95
CA ALA A 74 20.48 3.43 6.49
C ALA A 74 19.45 2.98 5.44
N ALA A 75 19.56 3.38 4.17
CA ALA A 75 18.64 2.99 3.09
C ALA A 75 18.57 1.48 2.80
N ARG A 76 19.52 0.71 3.35
CA ARG A 76 19.51 -0.75 3.33
C ARG A 76 18.51 -1.40 4.30
N ILE A 77 17.93 -0.64 5.22
CA ILE A 77 16.95 -1.14 6.18
C ILE A 77 15.57 -1.06 5.53
N ALA A 78 14.91 -2.20 5.35
CA ALA A 78 13.61 -2.27 4.70
C ALA A 78 12.45 -1.99 5.66
N ASN A 79 11.36 -1.44 5.12
CA ASN A 79 10.04 -1.36 5.73
C ASN A 79 9.00 -1.82 4.72
N ALA A 80 7.90 -2.36 5.24
CA ALA A 80 6.75 -2.75 4.46
C ALA A 80 5.45 -2.43 5.20
N GLY A 81 4.39 -2.21 4.43
CA GLY A 81 3.02 -2.18 4.90
C GLY A 81 2.19 -3.20 4.10
N PHE A 82 1.22 -3.82 4.76
CA PHE A 82 0.28 -4.82 4.26
C PHE A 82 -1.15 -4.43 4.60
#